data_AF-A0A6V7KZR4-F1
#
_entry.id   AF-A0A6V7KZR4-F1
#
_cell.length_a   1.000
_cell.length_b   1.000
_cell.length_c   1.000
_cell.angle_alpha   90.00
_cell.angle_beta   90.00
_cell.angle_gamma   90.00
#
_symmetry.space_group_name_H-M   'P 1'
#
loop_
_entity.id
_entity.type
_entity.pdbx_description
1 polymer ?
#
loop_
_entity_poly.entity_id
_entity_poly.type
_entity_poly.pdbx_seq_one_letter_code
_entity_poly.pdbx_strand_id
1 'polypeptide(L)'
;LVDGQVQSFNSLCTYMQQFTGDQFLEAVSDFHLLLFIATTDLLQMLEKMPTLLEAIRTKDRAKANEWAKSEDWGTVEQLISAITASSPGSQQTNAFGGESRSTGSMANAGVGIDNNVNVSSNQPLWTCPHCTFLNSPEIGTCEMCTLPRYINT
;
A
#
# COMPACT_ATOMS: atom_id res chain seq x y z
N LEU A 1 -11.58 -18.73 13.18
CA LEU A 1 -12.02 -17.41 12.67
C LEU A 1 -10.73 -16.64 12.45
N VAL A 2 -10.27 -16.57 11.21
CA VAL A 2 -8.96 -15.97 10.86
C VAL A 2 -9.06 -14.48 11.19
N ASP A 3 -8.14 -14.03 12.03
CA ASP A 3 -8.08 -12.67 12.58
C ASP A 3 -8.10 -11.64 11.44
N GLY A 4 -8.79 -10.51 11.67
CA GLY A 4 -9.28 -9.56 10.67
C GLY A 4 -8.23 -8.76 9.89
N GLN A 5 -7.03 -9.31 9.70
CA GLN A 5 -6.07 -8.82 8.73
C GLN A 5 -6.58 -9.20 7.35
N VAL A 6 -7.45 -8.33 6.82
CA VAL A 6 -7.85 -8.36 5.41
C VAL A 6 -6.57 -8.62 4.62
N GLN A 7 -6.51 -9.76 3.93
CA GLN A 7 -5.37 -10.08 3.07
C GLN A 7 -5.44 -9.08 1.90
N SER A 8 -4.95 -7.88 2.17
CA SER A 8 -4.92 -6.79 1.24
C SER A 8 -3.70 -7.01 0.37
N PHE A 9 -3.86 -6.86 -0.95
CA PHE A 9 -2.75 -6.92 -1.89
C PHE A 9 -1.59 -6.00 -1.49
N ASN A 10 -1.87 -4.93 -0.73
CA ASN A 10 -0.84 -4.08 -0.17
C ASN A 10 0.08 -4.82 0.84
N SER A 11 -0.50 -5.67 1.71
CA SER A 11 0.26 -6.51 2.64
C SER A 11 1.11 -7.55 1.90
N LEU A 12 0.63 -8.07 0.76
CA LEU A 12 1.43 -8.94 -0.11
C LEU A 12 2.62 -8.17 -0.72
N CYS A 13 2.40 -6.95 -1.21
CA CYS A 13 3.47 -6.12 -1.77
C CYS A 13 4.56 -5.83 -0.72
N THR A 14 4.16 -5.39 0.46
CA THR A 14 5.08 -5.13 1.58
C THR A 14 5.82 -6.39 2.01
N TYR A 15 5.15 -7.54 2.00
CA TYR A 15 5.77 -8.82 2.32
C TYR A 15 6.81 -9.23 1.27
N MET A 16 6.46 -9.17 -0.03
CA MET A 16 7.39 -9.49 -1.13
C MET A 16 8.62 -8.59 -1.15
N GLN A 17 8.49 -7.31 -0.78
CA GLN A 17 9.62 -6.37 -0.69
C GLN A 17 10.64 -6.71 0.41
N GLN A 18 10.29 -7.57 1.37
CA GLN A 18 11.22 -8.02 2.41
C GLN A 18 12.25 -9.02 1.87
N PHE A 19 11.99 -9.61 0.70
CA PHE A 19 12.82 -10.63 0.10
C PHE A 19 13.56 -10.08 -1.12
N THR A 20 14.81 -10.50 -1.28
CA THR A 20 15.58 -10.27 -2.50
C THR A 20 15.31 -11.41 -3.48
N GLY A 21 15.61 -11.21 -4.77
CA GLY A 21 15.34 -12.23 -5.81
C GLY A 21 16.00 -13.60 -5.57
N ASP A 22 17.02 -13.69 -4.71
CA ASP A 22 17.65 -14.96 -4.33
C ASP A 22 16.95 -15.68 -3.16
N GLN A 23 16.07 -14.96 -2.45
CA GLN A 23 15.30 -15.44 -1.30
C GLN A 23 13.85 -15.78 -1.66
N PHE A 24 13.59 -16.01 -2.94
CA PHE A 24 12.25 -16.31 -3.43
C PHE A 24 11.68 -17.58 -2.76
N LEU A 25 12.50 -18.63 -2.62
CA LEU A 25 12.10 -19.88 -1.97
C LEU A 25 11.62 -19.65 -0.54
N GLU A 26 12.32 -18.80 0.22
CA GLU A 26 11.94 -18.43 1.59
C GLU A 26 10.61 -17.69 1.62
N ALA A 27 10.39 -16.77 0.68
CA ALA A 27 9.15 -16.03 0.55
C ALA A 27 7.96 -16.95 0.24
N VAL A 28 8.10 -17.85 -0.74
CA VAL A 28 7.03 -18.80 -1.13
C VAL A 28 6.82 -19.96 -0.16
N SER A 29 7.75 -20.18 0.77
CA SER A 29 7.60 -21.18 1.83
C SER A 29 6.66 -20.72 2.96
N ASP A 30 6.15 -19.49 2.90
CA ASP A 30 5.22 -18.94 3.88
C ASP A 30 3.80 -19.45 3.65
N PHE A 31 3.24 -20.05 4.70
CA PHE A 31 1.90 -20.63 4.66
C PHE A 31 0.80 -19.58 4.39
N HIS A 32 0.93 -18.36 4.90
CA HIS A 32 -0.06 -17.29 4.67
C HIS A 32 -0.02 -16.80 3.23
N LEU A 33 1.17 -16.77 2.62
CA LEU A 33 1.32 -16.45 1.20
C LEU A 33 0.69 -17.53 0.33
N LEU A 34 0.97 -18.81 0.61
CA LEU A 34 0.38 -19.93 -0.11
C LEU A 34 -1.14 -19.97 0.04
N LEU A 35 -1.66 -19.70 1.24
CA LEU A 35 -3.08 -19.61 1.49
C LEU A 35 -3.69 -18.44 0.71
N PHE A 36 -3.08 -17.26 0.76
CA PHE A 36 -3.52 -16.09 0.00
C PHE A 36 -3.59 -16.41 -1.50
N ILE A 37 -2.53 -16.95 -2.08
CA ILE A 37 -2.49 -17.31 -3.50
C ILE A 37 -3.58 -18.35 -3.83
N ALA A 38 -3.79 -19.34 -2.96
CA ALA A 38 -4.80 -20.39 -3.17
C ALA A 38 -6.25 -19.89 -3.02
N THR A 39 -6.51 -18.94 -2.12
CA THR A 39 -7.88 -18.50 -1.78
C THR A 39 -8.30 -17.24 -2.52
N THR A 40 -7.35 -16.47 -3.05
CA THR A 40 -7.65 -15.21 -3.73
C THR A 40 -8.32 -15.44 -5.10
N ASP A 41 -8.33 -16.67 -5.62
CA ASP A 41 -9.06 -17.11 -6.84
C ASP A 41 -8.91 -16.14 -8.03
N LEU A 42 -7.78 -15.41 -8.08
CA LEU A 42 -7.54 -14.40 -9.09
C LEU A 42 -6.78 -14.94 -10.30
N LEU A 43 -6.30 -16.17 -10.22
CA LEU A 43 -5.60 -16.84 -11.31
C LEU A 43 -5.77 -18.34 -11.12
N GLN A 44 -5.88 -19.10 -12.21
CA GLN A 44 -5.88 -20.57 -12.24
C GLN A 44 -4.54 -21.19 -11.72
N MET A 45 -3.80 -20.46 -10.89
CA MET A 45 -2.56 -20.85 -10.23
C MET A 45 -2.68 -22.10 -9.38
N LEU A 46 -3.87 -22.42 -8.86
CA LEU A 46 -4.12 -23.68 -8.15
C LEU A 46 -3.72 -24.90 -8.99
N GLU A 47 -3.92 -24.83 -10.31
CA GLU A 47 -3.60 -25.94 -11.23
C GLU A 47 -2.09 -26.13 -11.40
N LYS A 48 -1.32 -25.05 -11.26
CA LYS A 48 0.15 -25.04 -11.40
C LYS A 48 0.91 -24.95 -10.08
N MET A 49 0.19 -24.84 -8.96
CA MET A 49 0.75 -24.87 -7.61
C MET A 49 1.50 -26.18 -7.27
N PRO A 50 1.20 -27.37 -7.82
CA PRO A 50 1.92 -28.59 -7.49
C PRO A 50 3.42 -28.51 -7.79
N THR A 51 3.85 -27.84 -8.88
CA THR A 51 5.28 -27.70 -9.22
C THR A 51 6.01 -26.76 -8.27
N LEU A 52 5.33 -25.69 -7.81
CA LEU A 52 5.84 -24.80 -6.78
C LEU A 52 5.94 -25.51 -5.42
N LEU A 53 4.89 -26.24 -5.02
CA LEU A 53 4.86 -27.01 -3.77
C LEU A 53 5.90 -28.13 -3.76
N GLU A 54 6.17 -28.76 -4.91
CA GLU A 54 7.26 -29.72 -5.09
C GLU A 54 8.61 -29.06 -4.78
N ALA A 55 8.88 -27.88 -5.36
CA ALA A 55 10.12 -27.13 -5.13
C ALA A 55 10.28 -26.68 -3.67
N ILE A 56 9.19 -26.26 -3.01
CA ILE A 56 9.17 -25.92 -1.59
C ILE A 56 9.45 -27.18 -0.74
N ARG A 57 8.78 -28.30 -1.04
CA ARG A 57 8.94 -29.57 -0.34
C ARG A 57 10.37 -30.11 -0.44
N THR A 58 10.99 -30.03 -1.61
CA THR A 58 12.38 -30.48 -1.82
C THR A 58 13.42 -29.43 -1.47
N LYS A 59 12.99 -28.21 -1.09
CA LYS A 59 13.85 -27.04 -0.85
C LYS A 59 14.76 -26.72 -2.05
N ASP A 60 14.26 -26.94 -3.25
CA ASP A 60 14.99 -26.74 -4.49
C ASP A 60 14.90 -25.26 -4.92
N ARG A 61 15.93 -24.49 -4.54
CA ARG A 61 16.03 -23.06 -4.88
C ARG A 61 16.07 -22.80 -6.38
N ALA A 62 16.68 -23.70 -7.16
CA ALA A 62 16.83 -23.52 -8.60
C ALA A 62 15.46 -23.60 -9.28
N LYS A 63 14.65 -24.61 -8.93
CA LYS A 63 13.27 -24.75 -9.44
C LYS A 63 12.37 -23.61 -8.98
N ALA A 64 12.51 -23.16 -7.74
CA ALA A 64 11.72 -22.02 -7.25
C ALA A 64 12.06 -20.73 -8.01
N ASN A 65 13.34 -20.47 -8.29
CA ASN A 65 13.78 -19.31 -9.06
C ASN A 65 13.40 -19.39 -10.55
N GLU A 66 13.35 -20.59 -11.13
CA GLU A 66 12.81 -20.81 -12.47
C GLU A 66 11.32 -20.48 -12.50
N TRP A 67 10.57 -20.93 -11.48
CA TRP A 67 9.15 -20.62 -11.34
C TRP A 67 8.87 -19.13 -11.14
N ALA A 68 9.72 -18.42 -10.37
CA ALA A 68 9.63 -16.97 -10.21
C ALA A 68 9.76 -16.20 -11.54
N LYS A 69 10.43 -16.78 -12.54
CA LYS A 69 10.58 -16.18 -13.88
C LYS A 69 9.50 -16.61 -14.87
N SER A 70 8.62 -17.52 -14.47
CA SER A 70 7.55 -18.01 -15.33
C SER A 70 6.47 -16.95 -15.55
N GLU A 71 5.78 -17.04 -16.68
CA GLU A 71 4.64 -16.15 -16.98
C GLU A 71 3.51 -16.28 -15.93
N ASP A 72 3.44 -17.45 -15.28
CA ASP A 72 2.48 -17.75 -14.23
C ASP A 72 2.70 -16.85 -12.99
N TRP A 73 3.96 -16.66 -12.57
CA TRP A 73 4.30 -15.73 -11.50
C TRP A 73 4.28 -14.27 -11.98
N GLY A 74 4.71 -14.02 -13.22
CA GLY A 74 4.71 -12.66 -13.79
C GLY A 74 3.32 -12.02 -13.79
N THR A 75 2.25 -12.80 -13.91
CA THR A 75 0.88 -12.28 -13.78
C THR A 75 0.57 -11.81 -12.36
N VAL A 76 1.05 -12.53 -11.34
CA VAL A 76 0.93 -12.13 -9.93
C VAL A 76 1.70 -10.83 -9.69
N GLU A 77 2.92 -10.72 -10.21
CA GLU A 77 3.72 -9.50 -10.11
C GLU A 77 3.08 -8.30 -10.81
N GLN A 78 2.46 -8.51 -11.97
CA GLN A 78 1.71 -7.47 -12.69
C GLN A 78 0.49 -7.01 -11.91
N LEU A 79 -0.24 -7.93 -11.28
CA LEU A 79 -1.39 -7.62 -10.45
C LEU A 79 -0.98 -6.82 -9.20
N ILE A 80 0.08 -7.26 -8.52
CA ILE A 80 0.75 -6.54 -7.42
C ILE A 80 1.13 -5.11 -7.87
N SER A 81 1.75 -4.98 -9.04
CA SER A 81 2.19 -3.70 -9.61
C SER A 81 1.02 -2.78 -10.00
N ALA A 82 -0.05 -3.32 -10.60
CA ALA A 82 -1.22 -2.55 -10.99
C ALA A 82 -1.97 -2.00 -9.75
N ILE A 83 -2.10 -2.79 -8.70
CA ILE A 83 -2.80 -2.40 -7.47
C ILE A 83 -1.99 -1.34 -6.70
N THR A 84 -0.67 -1.48 -6.64
CA THR A 84 0.21 -0.47 -6.02
C THR A 84 0.24 0.84 -6.81
N ALA A 85 0.25 0.77 -8.15
CA ALA A 85 0.16 1.93 -9.01
C ALA A 85 -1.19 2.67 -8.94
N SER A 86 -2.24 1.99 -8.46
CA SER A 86 -3.60 2.55 -8.35
C SER A 86 -3.81 3.45 -7.12
N SER A 87 -2.78 3.76 -6.33
CA SER A 87 -2.88 4.74 -5.24
C SER A 87 -2.93 6.17 -5.82
N PRO A 88 -4.05 6.91 -5.70
CA PRO A 88 -4.13 8.28 -6.22
C PRO A 88 -3.56 9.24 -5.19
N GLY A 89 -2.34 9.69 -5.41
CA GLY A 89 -1.67 10.66 -4.55
C GLY A 89 -0.86 11.68 -5.33
N SER A 90 -1.44 12.29 -6.38
CA SER A 90 -0.97 13.54 -7.01
C SER A 90 -1.99 14.02 -8.07
N GLN A 91 -3.16 14.50 -7.63
CA GLN A 91 -3.95 15.41 -8.45
C GLN A 91 -3.80 16.81 -7.87
N GLN A 92 -2.76 17.52 -8.32
CA GLN A 92 -2.67 18.95 -8.10
C GLN A 92 -3.49 19.62 -9.23
N THR A 93 -4.78 19.79 -8.96
CA THR A 93 -5.61 20.74 -9.69
C THR A 93 -5.24 22.14 -9.22
N ASN A 94 -4.87 23.02 -10.14
CA ASN A 94 -5.50 24.34 -10.24
C ASN A 94 -5.11 25.02 -11.56
N ALA A 95 -6.15 25.35 -12.32
CA ALA A 95 -6.09 26.19 -13.50
C ALA A 95 -6.53 27.62 -13.15
N PHE A 96 -6.07 28.55 -13.99
CA PHE A 96 -6.53 29.93 -14.23
C PHE A 96 -5.93 31.08 -13.40
N GLY A 97 -5.22 31.96 -14.12
CA GLY A 97 -5.32 33.41 -13.94
C GLY A 97 -4.02 34.20 -13.96
N GLY A 98 -3.70 34.80 -15.12
CA GLY A 98 -3.29 36.22 -15.20
C GLY A 98 -1.90 36.68 -14.69
N GLU A 99 -1.09 37.11 -15.67
CA GLU A 99 -0.25 38.33 -15.64
C GLU A 99 1.17 38.33 -15.04
N SER A 100 2.10 38.65 -15.97
CA SER A 100 3.14 39.67 -15.87
C SER A 100 4.38 39.46 -14.98
N ARG A 101 5.51 39.34 -15.71
CA ARG A 101 6.77 40.11 -15.55
C ARG A 101 7.69 39.73 -14.38
N SER A 102 8.85 39.23 -14.79
CA SER A 102 10.12 39.30 -14.09
C SER A 102 10.38 40.68 -13.47
N THR A 103 11.10 40.67 -12.34
CA THR A 103 12.29 41.47 -11.99
C THR A 103 12.20 41.94 -10.53
N GLY A 104 13.21 41.62 -9.71
CA GLY A 104 13.40 42.32 -8.43
C GLY A 104 14.09 41.50 -7.35
N SER A 105 15.41 41.40 -7.44
CA SER A 105 16.27 41.13 -6.28
C SER A 105 16.07 42.19 -5.19
N MET A 106 16.06 41.80 -3.91
CA MET A 106 16.96 42.29 -2.86
C MET A 106 16.48 41.98 -1.43
N ALA A 107 17.48 41.72 -0.60
CA ALA A 107 17.63 42.09 0.81
C ALA A 107 17.08 41.20 1.94
N ASN A 108 18.04 40.99 2.85
CA ASN A 108 18.08 40.27 4.11
C ASN A 108 17.28 40.96 5.24
N ALA A 109 17.02 40.17 6.28
CA ALA A 109 16.87 40.52 7.70
C ALA A 109 15.53 41.09 8.21
N GLY A 110 14.86 40.28 9.03
CA GLY A 110 13.80 40.69 9.94
C GLY A 110 13.51 39.59 10.97
N VAL A 111 14.05 39.74 12.18
CA VAL A 111 13.68 38.97 13.37
C VAL A 111 12.26 39.36 13.76
N GLY A 112 11.37 38.38 13.90
CA GLY A 112 10.02 38.53 14.45
C GLY A 112 9.60 37.21 15.08
N ILE A 113 9.66 37.16 16.41
CA ILE A 113 9.00 36.14 17.22
C ILE A 113 7.52 36.54 17.23
N ASP A 114 6.66 35.77 16.55
CA ASP A 114 5.23 35.83 16.80
C ASP A 114 4.72 34.41 17.08
N ASN A 115 4.70 34.09 18.37
CA ASN A 115 3.86 33.03 18.89
C ASN A 115 2.40 33.38 18.57
N ASN A 116 1.81 32.71 17.59
CA ASN A 116 0.36 32.63 17.48
C ASN A 116 -0.06 31.16 17.46
N VAL A 117 0.03 30.56 18.64
CA VAL A 117 -0.71 29.35 19.00
C VAL A 117 -2.19 29.76 19.06
N ASN A 118 -2.86 29.75 17.91
CA ASN A 118 -4.32 29.82 17.86
C ASN A 118 -4.84 28.37 17.86
N VAL A 119 -4.94 27.82 19.07
CA VAL A 119 -5.67 26.59 19.32
C VAL A 119 -7.16 26.88 19.15
N SER A 120 -7.81 26.32 18.13
CA SER A 120 -9.26 26.05 18.12
C SER A 120 -9.71 25.29 16.86
N SER A 121 -9.37 24.01 16.83
CA SER A 121 -10.22 22.99 16.21
C SER A 121 -10.26 21.79 17.16
N ASN A 122 -10.91 21.99 18.31
CA ASN A 122 -11.12 20.99 19.36
C ASN A 122 -12.11 19.88 18.94
N GLN A 123 -12.09 19.50 17.67
CA GLN A 123 -12.80 18.34 17.19
C GLN A 123 -11.96 17.12 17.58
N PRO A 124 -12.49 16.18 18.38
CA PRO A 124 -11.73 15.01 18.75
C PRO A 124 -11.37 14.24 17.49
N LEU A 125 -10.12 13.77 17.42
CA LEU A 125 -9.75 12.77 16.43
C LEU A 125 -10.73 11.60 16.54
N TRP A 126 -11.12 11.02 15.42
CA TRP A 126 -12.10 9.95 15.40
C TRP A 126 -11.41 8.62 15.13
N THR A 127 -11.74 7.64 15.97
CA THR A 127 -11.29 6.27 15.79
C THR A 127 -12.10 5.62 14.68
N CYS A 128 -11.42 5.12 13.64
CA CYS A 128 -12.08 4.38 12.58
C CYS A 128 -12.68 3.08 13.14
N PRO A 129 -13.99 2.82 12.97
CA PRO A 129 -14.62 1.60 13.48
C PRO A 129 -14.15 0.33 12.75
N HIS A 130 -13.48 0.47 11.60
CA HIS A 130 -13.03 -0.66 10.78
C HIS A 130 -11.57 -1.06 11.02
N CYS A 131 -10.68 -0.09 11.23
CA CYS A 131 -9.24 -0.37 11.38
C CYS A 131 -8.62 0.26 12.63
N THR A 132 -9.42 0.88 13.50
CA THR A 132 -9.00 1.54 14.76
C THR A 132 -8.03 2.71 14.63
N PHE A 133 -7.67 3.10 13.40
CA PHE A 133 -6.81 4.24 13.17
C PHE A 133 -7.45 5.54 13.67
N LEU A 134 -6.62 6.41 14.24
CA LEU A 134 -7.04 7.68 14.81
C LEU A 134 -6.89 8.77 13.75
N ASN A 135 -8.02 9.18 13.17
CA ASN A 135 -8.07 10.09 12.03
C ASN A 135 -8.27 11.54 12.47
N SER A 136 -7.75 12.47 11.67
CA SER A 136 -8.01 13.89 11.83
C SER A 136 -9.52 14.19 11.71
N PRO A 137 -10.06 15.14 12.49
CA PRO A 137 -11.49 15.46 12.46
C PRO A 137 -11.96 16.11 11.15
N GLU A 138 -11.02 16.69 10.40
CA GLU A 138 -11.21 17.43 9.15
C GLU A 138 -11.38 16.50 7.93
N ILE A 139 -11.03 15.22 8.07
CA ILE A 139 -11.20 14.22 7.02
C ILE A 139 -12.45 13.36 7.26
N GLY A 140 -13.26 13.24 6.22
CA GLY A 140 -14.50 12.45 6.22
C GLY A 140 -14.28 10.96 5.88
N THR A 141 -13.04 10.55 5.63
CA THR A 141 -12.64 9.18 5.29
C THR A 141 -11.42 8.78 6.11
N CYS A 142 -11.24 7.48 6.33
CA CYS A 142 -10.10 6.97 7.09
C CYS A 142 -8.81 7.01 6.25
N GLU A 143 -7.69 7.53 6.77
CA GLU A 143 -6.42 7.55 6.03
C GLU A 143 -5.85 6.15 5.79
N MET A 144 -6.09 5.20 6.71
CA MET A 144 -5.54 3.85 6.61
C MET A 144 -6.35 2.91 5.72
N CYS A 145 -7.68 3.02 5.74
CA CYS A 145 -8.56 2.10 5.00
C CYS A 145 -9.48 2.77 4.00
N THR A 146 -9.43 4.09 3.87
CA THR A 146 -10.23 4.92 2.94
C THR A 146 -11.76 4.85 3.10
N LEU A 147 -12.26 4.14 4.12
CA LEU A 147 -13.69 4.03 4.40
C LEU A 147 -14.26 5.33 4.97
N PRO A 148 -15.51 5.70 4.61
CA PRO A 148 -16.14 6.92 5.10
C PRO A 148 -16.35 6.88 6.61
N ARG A 149 -16.26 8.06 7.23
CA ARG A 149 -16.59 8.26 8.64
C ARG A 149 -18.08 8.00 8.80
N TYR A 150 -18.42 7.01 9.60
CA TYR A 150 -19.81 6.74 9.98
C TYR A 150 -20.27 7.83 10.96
N ILE A 151 -21.01 8.81 10.44
CA ILE A 151 -21.73 9.80 11.24
C ILE A 151 -23.18 9.34 11.35
N ASN A 152 -23.58 8.92 12.55
CA ASN A 152 -24.99 8.61 12.81
C ASN A 152 -25.74 9.94 12.95
N THR A 153 -26.41 10.38 11.88
CA THR A 153 -27.34 11.53 11.91
C THR A 153 -28.66 11.15 12.54
#